data_AF-A0A814N197-F1
#
_entry.id   AF-A0A814N197-F1
#
_cell.length_a   1.000
_cell.length_b   1.000
_cell.length_c   1.000
_cell.angle_alpha   90.00
_cell.angle_beta   90.00
_cell.angle_gamma   90.00
#
_symmetry.space_group_name_H-M   'P 1'
#
loop_
_entity.id
_entity.type
_entity.pdbx_description
1 polymer ?
#
loop_
_entity_poly.entity_id
_entity_poly.type
_entity_poly.pdbx_seq_one_letter_code
_entity_poly.pdbx_strand_id
1 'polypeptide(L)'
;MISMARYYSMNQKTYFEDPEPNAKCKKFGNRYAKEQYFIKLDRDRWQFKFKETHVITRSTQHCTCKYFVKSGVCGHLLALNRLCKSDEFVNKPKHGGQKNRKTL
;
A
#
# COMPACT_ATOMS: atom_id res chain seq x y z
N MET A 1 15.94 -6.13 -12.89
CA MET A 1 15.41 -7.40 -12.36
C MET A 1 14.54 -7.07 -11.15
N ILE A 2 13.21 -7.09 -11.32
CA ILE A 2 12.28 -6.82 -10.21
C ILE A 2 12.20 -8.11 -9.40
N SER A 3 12.77 -8.11 -8.20
CA SER A 3 12.73 -9.24 -7.28
C SER A 3 11.28 -9.57 -6.93
N MET A 4 10.77 -10.70 -7.44
CA MET A 4 9.44 -11.21 -7.07
C MET A 4 9.39 -11.39 -5.56
N ALA A 5 8.52 -10.63 -4.89
CA ALA A 5 8.34 -10.75 -3.46
C ALA A 5 7.69 -12.12 -3.18
N ARG A 6 8.48 -13.00 -2.54
CA ARG A 6 8.07 -14.38 -2.23
C ARG A 6 7.21 -14.37 -0.97
N TYR A 7 5.94 -14.72 -1.09
CA TYR A 7 5.03 -14.81 0.05
C TYR A 7 4.82 -16.25 0.50
N TYR A 8 5.41 -16.59 1.64
CA TYR A 8 5.04 -17.80 2.37
C TYR A 8 3.84 -17.49 3.25
N SER A 9 2.72 -18.20 3.04
CA SER A 9 1.75 -18.40 4.12
C SER A 9 2.50 -19.04 5.30
N MET A 10 2.21 -18.63 6.55
CA MET A 10 2.86 -19.19 7.76
C MET A 10 2.77 -20.73 7.84
N ASN A 11 1.86 -21.36 7.09
CA ASN A 11 1.70 -22.81 7.03
C ASN A 11 2.51 -23.51 5.92
N GLN A 12 3.31 -22.79 5.12
CA GLN A 12 4.15 -23.32 4.01
C GLN A 12 3.42 -24.20 2.97
N LYS A 13 2.10 -24.37 3.04
CA LYS A 13 1.32 -25.30 2.20
C LYS A 13 0.79 -24.71 0.90
N THR A 14 0.73 -23.38 0.79
CA THR A 14 0.10 -22.73 -0.36
C THR A 14 1.02 -21.66 -0.92
N TYR A 15 1.46 -21.90 -2.15
CA TYR A 15 2.24 -20.99 -2.97
C TYR A 15 1.27 -20.09 -3.74
N PHE A 16 1.49 -18.78 -3.71
CA PHE A 16 0.76 -17.83 -4.53
C PHE A 16 1.75 -17.12 -5.44
N GLU A 17 1.81 -17.54 -6.71
CA GLU A 17 2.35 -16.72 -7.79
C GLU A 17 1.35 -15.60 -8.06
N ASP A 18 1.74 -14.36 -7.73
CA ASP A 18 0.98 -13.15 -8.00
C ASP A 18 -0.50 -13.19 -7.52
N PRO A 19 -0.75 -13.20 -6.20
CA PRO A 19 -2.10 -13.29 -5.68
C PRO A 19 -2.95 -12.09 -6.11
N GLU A 20 -3.93 -12.34 -6.99
CA GLU A 20 -4.84 -11.30 -7.42
C GLU A 20 -5.81 -10.89 -6.30
N PRO A 21 -5.96 -9.57 -6.04
CA PRO A 21 -6.86 -9.10 -5.02
C PRO A 21 -8.33 -9.29 -5.42
N ASN A 22 -9.09 -10.01 -4.59
CA ASN A 22 -10.53 -10.15 -4.78
C ASN A 22 -11.28 -8.79 -4.65
N ALA A 23 -12.54 -8.76 -5.10
CA ALA A 23 -13.36 -7.54 -5.11
C ALA A 23 -13.48 -6.89 -3.71
N LYS A 24 -13.57 -7.68 -2.64
CA LYS A 24 -13.61 -7.16 -1.26
C LYS A 24 -12.30 -6.47 -0.88
N CYS A 25 -11.15 -7.07 -1.21
CA CYS A 25 -9.83 -6.49 -1.00
C CYS A 25 -9.69 -5.17 -1.76
N LYS A 26 -10.10 -5.11 -3.03
CA LYS A 26 -10.09 -3.89 -3.84
C LYS A 26 -10.95 -2.78 -3.21
N LYS A 27 -12.19 -3.09 -2.79
CA LYS A 27 -13.09 -2.14 -2.12
C LYS A 27 -12.50 -1.61 -0.81
N PHE A 28 -11.91 -2.49 -0.01
CA PHE A 28 -11.26 -2.12 1.24
C PHE A 28 -10.02 -1.23 0.99
N GLY A 29 -9.18 -1.62 0.04
CA GLY A 29 -8.01 -0.87 -0.40
C GLY A 29 -8.36 0.57 -0.78
N ASN A 30 -9.45 0.76 -1.54
CA ASN A 30 -9.96 2.09 -1.89
C ASN A 30 -10.44 2.88 -0.67
N ARG A 31 -11.26 2.26 0.18
CA ARG A 31 -11.92 2.94 1.31
C ARG A 31 -10.94 3.48 2.34
N TYR A 32 -9.87 2.73 2.58
CA TYR A 32 -8.94 3.00 3.68
C TYR A 32 -7.58 3.54 3.22
N ALA A 33 -7.37 3.84 1.93
CA ALA A 33 -6.19 4.53 1.42
C ALA A 33 -6.16 6.01 1.83
N LYS A 34 -6.06 6.29 3.15
CA LYS A 34 -6.02 7.64 3.73
C LYS A 34 -5.01 7.66 4.87
N GLU A 35 -4.25 8.74 4.98
CA GLU A 35 -3.20 8.90 6.00
C GLU A 35 -3.69 8.68 7.43
N GLN A 36 -4.92 9.09 7.75
CA GLN A 36 -5.53 8.90 9.08
C GLN A 36 -5.53 7.45 9.59
N TYR A 37 -5.49 6.46 8.69
CA TYR A 37 -5.48 5.04 9.05
C TYR A 37 -4.08 4.44 9.11
N PHE A 38 -3.05 5.19 8.71
CA PHE A 38 -1.68 4.70 8.56
C PHE A 38 -0.72 5.54 9.39
N ILE A 39 -0.09 4.90 10.37
CA ILE A 39 0.98 5.49 11.15
C ILE A 39 2.29 4.97 10.58
N LYS A 40 3.17 5.88 10.15
CA LYS A 40 4.51 5.51 9.70
C LYS A 40 5.36 5.18 10.94
N LEU A 41 5.86 3.95 11.04
CA LEU A 41 6.72 3.53 12.13
C LEU A 41 8.19 3.82 11.79
N ASP A 42 8.62 3.42 10.59
CA ASP A 42 9.98 3.58 10.11
C ASP A 42 10.01 3.94 8.62
N ARG A 43 11.20 3.90 8.00
CA ARG A 43 11.37 4.09 6.56
C ARG A 43 10.49 3.13 5.73
N ASP A 44 10.36 1.89 6.21
CA ASP A 44 9.73 0.80 5.44
C ASP A 44 8.53 0.14 6.14
N ARG A 45 8.32 0.43 7.42
CA ARG A 45 7.23 -0.16 8.22
C ARG A 45 6.13 0.85 8.49
N TRP A 46 4.90 0.38 8.32
CA TRP A 46 3.68 1.13 8.54
C TRP A 46 2.74 0.34 9.44
N GLN A 47 1.99 1.03 10.29
CA GLN A 47 0.96 0.45 11.12
C GLN A 47 -0.40 0.93 10.62
N PHE A 48 -1.26 -0.01 10.27
CA PHE A 48 -2.66 0.26 10.00
C PHE A 48 -3.46 0.24 11.30
N LYS A 49 -4.20 1.30 11.62
CA LYS A 49 -5.02 1.43 12.83
C LYS A 49 -6.46 1.78 12.47
N PHE A 50 -7.37 0.83 12.70
CA PHE A 50 -8.82 1.07 12.55
C PHE A 50 -9.65 0.37 13.62
N LYS A 51 -9.56 -0.97 13.71
CA LYS A 51 -10.20 -1.79 14.75
C LYS A 51 -9.19 -2.70 15.41
N GLU A 52 -8.42 -3.38 14.58
CA GLU A 52 -7.22 -4.11 14.97
C GLU A 52 -6.01 -3.38 14.40
N THR A 53 -4.86 -3.56 15.03
CA THR A 53 -3.61 -3.01 14.53
C THR A 53 -2.90 -4.06 13.70
N HIS A 54 -2.44 -3.67 12.51
CA HIS A 54 -1.69 -4.55 11.63
C HIS A 54 -0.43 -3.84 11.16
N VAL A 55 0.68 -4.57 11.16
CA VAL A 55 1.96 -4.05 10.68
C VAL A 55 2.11 -4.45 9.22
N ILE A 56 2.58 -3.49 8.42
CA ILE A 56 2.81 -3.62 7.00
C ILE A 56 4.27 -3.26 6.74
N THR A 57 4.99 -4.16 6.09
CA THR A 57 6.38 -3.96 5.65
C THR A 57 6.36 -3.75 4.14
N ARG A 58 6.79 -2.57 3.68
CA ARG A 58 6.64 -2.16 2.28
C ARG A 58 7.65 -2.85 1.36
N SER A 59 8.91 -3.01 1.79
CA SER A 59 9.97 -3.65 1.00
C SER A 59 9.63 -5.08 0.62
N THR A 60 9.06 -5.81 1.58
CA THR A 60 8.65 -7.19 1.38
C THR A 60 7.17 -7.30 1.01
N GLN A 61 6.46 -6.20 0.73
CA GLN A 61 4.99 -6.07 0.65
C GLN A 61 4.20 -7.05 1.55
N HIS A 62 4.58 -7.11 2.82
CA HIS A 62 4.02 -8.08 3.78
C HIS A 62 3.04 -7.38 4.72
N CYS A 63 1.96 -8.06 5.10
CA CYS A 63 1.03 -7.57 6.13
C CYS A 63 0.73 -8.68 7.14
N THR A 64 0.69 -8.34 8.43
CA THR A 64 0.42 -9.32 9.50
C THR A 64 -1.05 -9.70 9.66
N CYS A 65 -1.96 -9.23 8.79
CA CYS A 65 -3.37 -9.54 8.93
C CYS A 65 -3.72 -10.96 8.45
N LYS A 66 -4.74 -11.58 9.06
CA LYS A 66 -5.20 -12.94 8.72
C LYS A 66 -5.51 -13.15 7.23
N TYR A 67 -5.97 -12.12 6.54
CA TYR A 67 -6.29 -12.18 5.11
C TYR A 67 -5.03 -12.33 4.27
N PHE A 68 -3.96 -11.63 4.65
CA PHE A 68 -2.68 -11.75 3.99
C PHE A 68 -2.08 -13.14 4.19
N VAL A 69 -2.13 -13.67 5.41
CA VAL A 69 -1.64 -15.03 5.72
C VAL A 69 -2.38 -16.10 4.91
N LYS A 70 -3.69 -15.89 4.65
CA LYS A 70 -4.54 -16.82 3.89
C LYS A 70 -4.35 -16.73 2.38
N SER A 71 -4.14 -15.53 1.84
CA SER A 71 -4.27 -15.28 0.39
C SER A 71 -3.06 -14.58 -0.24
N GLY A 72 -2.01 -14.27 0.52
CA GLY A 72 -0.83 -13.54 0.03
C GLY A 72 -1.08 -12.07 -0.34
N VAL A 73 -2.34 -11.60 -0.32
CA VAL A 73 -2.75 -10.22 -0.61
C VAL A 73 -3.84 -9.78 0.36
N CYS A 74 -3.86 -8.50 0.72
CA CYS A 74 -4.91 -7.95 1.60
C CYS A 74 -5.27 -6.51 1.28
N GLY A 75 -6.44 -6.07 1.77
CA GLY A 75 -6.91 -4.70 1.61
C GLY A 75 -6.00 -3.65 2.25
N HIS A 76 -5.32 -3.97 3.35
CA HIS A 76 -4.41 -3.02 4.02
C HIS A 76 -3.19 -2.70 3.15
N LEU A 77 -2.60 -3.73 2.55
CA LEU A 77 -1.44 -3.56 1.67
C LEU A 77 -1.82 -2.75 0.42
N LEU A 78 -2.98 -3.05 -0.19
CA LEU A 78 -3.50 -2.26 -1.30
C LEU A 78 -3.78 -0.81 -0.93
N ALA A 79 -4.34 -0.57 0.25
CA ALA A 79 -4.61 0.77 0.75
C ALA A 79 -3.31 1.56 0.95
N LEU A 80 -2.29 0.94 1.56
CA LEU A 80 -0.98 1.57 1.74
C LEU A 80 -0.32 1.87 0.38
N ASN A 81 -0.32 0.92 -0.54
CA ASN A 81 0.25 1.13 -1.88
C ASN A 81 -0.44 2.26 -2.63
N ARG A 82 -1.77 2.38 -2.52
CA ARG A 82 -2.52 3.49 -3.11
C ARG A 82 -2.17 4.82 -2.46
N LEU A 83 -2.08 4.84 -1.12
CA LEU A 83 -1.69 6.03 -0.37
C LEU A 83 -0.29 6.52 -0.76
N CYS A 84 0.69 5.62 -0.83
CA CYS A 84 2.06 5.96 -1.25
C CYS A 84 2.12 6.39 -2.72
N LYS A 85 1.36 5.75 -3.62
CA LYS A 85 1.28 6.18 -5.03
C LYS A 85 0.62 7.54 -5.18
N SER A 86 -0.38 7.88 -4.35
CA SER A 86 -0.95 9.22 -4.34
C SER A 86 0.04 10.25 -3.80
N ASP A 87 0.83 9.90 -2.78
CA ASP A 87 1.87 10.78 -2.26
C ASP A 87 2.96 11.07 -3.31
N GLU A 88 3.40 10.05 -4.06
CA GLU A 88 4.31 10.23 -5.21
C GLU A 88 3.72 11.14 -6.31
N PHE A 89 2.38 11.20 -6.44
CA PHE A 89 1.71 12.09 -7.39
C PHE A 89 1.50 13.51 -6.86
N VAL A 90 1.30 13.67 -5.55
CA VAL A 90 1.18 14.97 -4.87
C VAL A 90 2.55 15.65 -4.74
N ASN A 91 3.64 14.86 -4.67
CA ASN A 91 5.03 15.32 -4.67
C ASN A 91 5.68 15.42 -6.06
N LYS A 92 4.91 15.41 -7.16
CA LYS A 92 5.45 15.95 -8.42
C LYS A 92 5.63 17.46 -8.24
N PRO A 93 6.81 18.04 -8.52
CA PRO A 93 6.93 19.48 -8.60
C PRO A 93 5.87 19.95 -9.59
N LYS A 94 4.98 20.86 -9.17
CA LYS A 94 4.02 21.51 -10.07
C LYS A 94 4.83 22.04 -11.25
N HIS A 95 4.67 21.45 -12.43
CA HIS A 95 5.26 21.98 -13.65
C HIS A 95 4.90 23.46 -13.71
N GLY A 96 5.93 24.29 -13.92
CA GLY A 96 5.99 25.70 -13.59
C GLY A 96 4.70 26.46 -13.87
N GLY A 97 4.28 27.25 -12.89
CA GLY A 97 3.33 28.32 -13.13
C GLY A 97 3.89 29.21 -14.24
N GLN A 98 3.28 29.13 -15.41
CA GLN A 98 3.51 30.06 -16.50
C GLN A 98 3.08 31.43 -15.97
N LYS A 99 4.04 32.21 -15.48
CA LYS A 99 3.84 33.64 -15.21
C LYS A 99 3.56 34.27 -16.56
N ASN A 100 2.29 34.45 -16.90
CA ASN A 100 1.90 35.41 -17.92
C ASN A 100 2.28 36.79 -17.37
N ARG A 101 3.49 37.19 -17.71
CA ARG A 101 4.01 38.55 -17.59
C ARG A 101 3.03 39.44 -18.37
N LYS A 102 2.28 40.28 -17.66
CA LYS A 102 1.53 41.38 -18.28
C LYS A 102 2.53 42.22 -19.08
N THR A 103 2.41 42.21 -20.40
CA THR A 103 3.01 43.25 -21.23
C THR A 103 2.11 44.47 -21.09
N LEU A 104 2.73 45.58 -20.68
CA LEU A 104 2.17 46.93 -20.76
C LEU A 104 1.77 47.27 -22.20
#